data_AF-W0DSK9-F1
#
_entry.id   AF-W0DSK9-F1
#
_cell.length_a   1.000
_cell.length_b   1.000
_cell.length_c   1.000
_cell.angle_alpha   90.00
_cell.angle_beta   90.00
_cell.angle_gamma   90.00
#
_symmetry.space_group_name_H-M   'P 1'
#
loop_
_entity.id
_entity.type
_entity.pdbx_description
1 polymer ?
#
loop_
_entity_poly.entity_id
_entity_poly.type
_entity_poly.pdbx_seq_one_letter_code
_entity_poly.pdbx_strand_id
1 'polypeptide(L)'
;MNQLYAGTGTPAHYSAHEAVTAAPILWRDERPDAAFEVVRRALRSGEAGTGRLRLMQLTGSVQADVMRQLPLEDAAHLARGLSNYALATICERLPASTARPILRSLPDFKRQGVEMILAHRRNL
;
A
#
# COMPACT_ATOMS: atom_id res chain seq x y z
N MET A 1 -0.74 -38.70 -45.72
CA MET A 1 -0.27 -37.48 -45.04
C MET A 1 0.07 -37.87 -43.61
N ASN A 2 1.37 -37.85 -43.24
CA ASN A 2 1.99 -37.88 -41.89
C ASN A 2 1.61 -39.01 -40.91
N GLN A 3 2.46 -39.50 -40.00
CA GLN A 3 3.90 -39.44 -39.68
C GLN A 3 4.09 -40.52 -38.60
N LEU A 4 5.24 -41.20 -38.57
CA LEU A 4 5.61 -42.17 -37.54
C LEU A 4 7.01 -41.82 -37.01
N TYR A 5 7.19 -42.00 -35.70
CA TYR A 5 8.42 -41.94 -34.87
C TYR A 5 8.92 -40.53 -34.50
N ALA A 6 9.40 -40.23 -33.29
CA ALA A 6 9.67 -40.99 -32.06
C ALA A 6 9.79 -40.01 -30.89
N GLY A 7 9.70 -40.48 -29.63
CA GLY A 7 10.08 -39.66 -28.49
C GLY A 7 9.77 -40.28 -27.13
N THR A 8 10.53 -41.30 -26.74
CA THR A 8 10.65 -41.71 -25.33
C THR A 8 11.46 -40.67 -24.57
N GLY A 9 10.84 -40.04 -23.59
CA GLY A 9 11.50 -39.08 -22.71
C GLY A 9 10.69 -38.91 -21.42
N THR A 10 10.88 -39.82 -20.47
CA THR A 10 10.60 -39.53 -19.06
C THR A 10 11.54 -38.39 -18.63
N PRO A 11 11.04 -37.40 -17.87
CA PRO A 11 11.66 -37.23 -16.57
C PRO A 11 10.68 -36.93 -15.44
N ALA A 12 11.06 -37.50 -14.30
CA ALA A 12 10.97 -36.93 -12.97
C ALA A 12 9.60 -36.43 -12.49
N HIS A 13 9.00 -37.29 -11.67
CA HIS A 13 8.18 -36.96 -10.51
C HIS A 13 8.71 -35.69 -9.81
N TYR A 14 8.21 -34.51 -10.19
CA TYR A 14 8.40 -33.29 -9.41
C TYR A 14 7.38 -33.36 -8.28
N SER A 15 7.86 -33.72 -7.10
CA SER A 15 7.12 -33.59 -5.86
C SER A 15 6.46 -32.22 -5.83
N ALA A 16 5.13 -32.22 -5.72
CA ALA A 16 4.32 -31.03 -5.52
C ALA A 16 4.76 -30.39 -4.21
N HIS A 17 5.75 -29.50 -4.31
CA HIS A 17 5.97 -28.49 -3.31
C HIS A 17 4.66 -27.73 -3.21
N GLU A 18 4.07 -27.73 -2.01
CA GLU A 18 2.90 -26.94 -1.66
C GLU A 18 3.11 -25.51 -2.16
N ALA A 19 2.57 -25.23 -3.35
CA ALA A 19 2.21 -23.89 -3.71
C ALA A 19 1.11 -23.54 -2.71
N VAL A 20 1.52 -22.93 -1.60
CA VAL A 20 0.65 -22.07 -0.81
C VAL A 20 0.12 -21.06 -1.81
N THR A 21 -0.98 -21.41 -2.45
CA THR A 21 -1.81 -20.52 -3.24
C THR A 21 -2.35 -19.54 -2.21
N ALA A 22 -1.54 -18.52 -1.94
CA ALA A 22 -2.03 -17.28 -1.37
C ALA A 22 -3.14 -16.86 -2.32
N ALA A 23 -4.38 -17.17 -1.93
CA ALA A 23 -5.55 -16.75 -2.66
C ALA A 23 -5.37 -15.26 -2.98
N PRO A 24 -5.79 -14.79 -4.16
CA PRO A 24 -5.78 -13.36 -4.44
C PRO A 24 -6.70 -12.71 -3.40
N ILE A 25 -6.10 -12.20 -2.32
CA ILE A 25 -6.82 -11.62 -1.22
C ILE A 25 -7.64 -10.49 -1.84
N LEU A 26 -8.96 -10.61 -1.75
CA LEU A 26 -9.88 -9.60 -2.23
C LEU A 26 -9.90 -8.48 -1.19
N TRP A 27 -8.86 -7.64 -1.19
CA TRP A 27 -8.53 -6.58 -0.22
C TRP A 27 -9.51 -5.39 -0.22
N ARG A 28 -10.82 -5.62 -0.28
CA ARG A 28 -11.79 -4.50 -0.32
C ARG A 28 -12.40 -4.10 1.02
N ASP A 29 -12.30 -4.92 2.07
CA ASP A 29 -12.85 -4.59 3.40
C ASP A 29 -12.08 -5.27 4.54
N GLU A 30 -10.75 -5.31 4.47
CA GLU A 30 -9.98 -5.88 5.57
C GLU A 30 -10.13 -5.06 6.86
N ARG A 31 -10.20 -5.79 7.97
CA ARG A 31 -10.08 -5.24 9.33
C ARG A 31 -8.81 -4.37 9.38
N PRO A 32 -8.89 -3.13 9.88
CA PRO A 32 -7.76 -2.19 9.88
C PRO A 32 -6.47 -2.76 10.45
N ASP A 33 -6.57 -3.67 11.42
CA ASP A 33 -5.43 -4.31 12.07
C ASP A 33 -4.64 -5.24 11.13
N ALA A 34 -5.33 -5.99 10.26
CA ALA A 34 -4.68 -6.89 9.30
C ALA A 34 -3.95 -6.09 8.22
N ALA A 35 -4.62 -5.06 7.69
CA ALA A 35 -4.04 -4.13 6.74
C ALA A 35 -2.84 -3.39 7.32
N PHE A 36 -2.93 -2.95 8.59
CA PHE A 36 -1.84 -2.34 9.31
C PHE A 36 -0.61 -3.26 9.39
N GLU A 37 -0.79 -4.51 9.83
CA GLU A 37 0.34 -5.44 9.96
C GLU A 37 1.01 -5.74 8.61
N VAL A 38 0.24 -5.81 7.52
CA VAL A 38 0.79 -6.02 6.18
C VAL A 38 1.61 -4.82 5.71
N VAL A 39 1.10 -3.61 5.88
CA VAL A 39 1.83 -2.39 5.54
C VAL A 39 3.07 -2.24 6.43
N ARG A 40 2.95 -2.48 7.74
CA ARG A 40 4.07 -2.40 8.69
C ARG A 40 5.15 -3.43 8.37
N ARG A 41 4.77 -4.66 8.02
CA ARG A 41 5.73 -5.69 7.62
C ARG A 41 6.50 -5.28 6.37
N ALA A 42 5.83 -4.75 5.36
CA ALA A 42 6.49 -4.26 4.15
C ALA A 42 7.50 -3.15 4.45
N LEU A 43 7.14 -2.19 5.32
CA LEU A 43 8.04 -1.13 5.75
C LEU A 43 9.27 -1.65 6.50
N ARG A 44 9.07 -2.59 7.44
CA ARG A 44 10.17 -3.22 8.18
C ARG A 44 11.13 -4.03 7.30
N SER A 45 10.63 -4.57 6.19
CA SER A 45 11.46 -5.25 5.18
C SER A 45 12.18 -4.29 4.23
N GLY A 46 12.02 -2.97 4.39
CA GLY A 46 12.57 -1.97 3.46
C GLY A 46 11.79 -1.83 2.16
N GLU A 47 10.65 -2.50 2.03
CA GLU A 47 9.81 -2.51 0.83
C GLU A 47 8.75 -1.41 0.84
N ALA A 48 9.19 -0.15 0.96
CA ALA A 48 8.29 1.00 1.00
C ALA A 48 7.40 1.15 -0.25
N GLY A 49 7.84 0.63 -1.40
CA GLY A 49 7.01 0.52 -2.61
C GLY A 49 5.82 -0.42 -2.41
N THR A 50 6.07 -1.62 -1.91
CA THR A 50 5.05 -2.61 -1.57
C THR A 50 4.09 -2.04 -0.52
N GLY A 51 4.61 -1.41 0.54
CA GLY A 51 3.78 -0.80 1.60
C GLY A 51 2.81 0.24 1.04
N ARG A 52 3.26 1.12 0.14
CA ARG A 52 2.39 2.10 -0.53
C ARG A 52 1.37 1.46 -1.45
N LEU A 53 1.77 0.47 -2.25
CA LEU A 53 0.85 -0.24 -3.15
C LEU A 53 -0.26 -0.90 -2.34
N ARG A 54 0.10 -1.57 -1.23
CA ARG A 54 -0.87 -2.20 -0.31
C ARG A 54 -1.79 -1.17 0.32
N LEU A 55 -1.26 -0.06 0.83
CA LEU A 55 -2.08 1.04 1.36
C LEU A 55 -3.09 1.54 0.31
N MET A 56 -2.66 1.75 -0.94
CA MET A 56 -3.50 2.25 -2.01
C MET A 56 -4.59 1.27 -2.48
N GLN A 57 -4.50 -0.01 -2.14
CA GLN A 57 -5.55 -1.00 -2.41
C GLN A 57 -6.69 -0.96 -1.38
N LEU A 58 -6.47 -0.32 -0.24
CA LEU A 58 -7.45 -0.23 0.85
C LEU A 58 -8.50 0.86 0.59
N THR A 59 -9.64 0.76 1.27
CA THR A 59 -10.65 1.82 1.30
C THR A 59 -10.12 3.06 2.02
N GLY A 60 -10.65 4.23 1.69
CA GLY A 60 -10.15 5.49 2.25
C GLY A 60 -10.22 5.59 3.79
N SER A 61 -11.21 4.95 4.43
CA SER A 61 -11.30 4.85 5.89
C SER A 61 -10.16 4.01 6.47
N VAL A 62 -9.94 2.82 5.90
CA VAL A 62 -8.87 1.91 6.34
C VAL A 62 -7.49 2.52 6.07
N GLN A 63 -7.29 3.23 4.96
CA GLN A 63 -6.06 4.00 4.71
C GLN A 63 -5.77 5.00 5.83
N ALA A 64 -6.77 5.77 6.25
CA ALA A 64 -6.63 6.73 7.33
C ALA A 64 -6.35 6.03 8.67
N ASP A 65 -7.01 4.92 8.97
CA ASP A 65 -6.74 4.14 10.17
C ASP A 65 -5.32 3.57 10.21
N VAL A 66 -4.83 3.00 9.10
CA VAL A 66 -3.44 2.51 8.99
C VAL A 66 -2.45 3.66 9.21
N MET A 67 -2.65 4.80 8.54
CA MET A 67 -1.78 5.98 8.69
C MET A 67 -1.81 6.57 10.09
N ARG A 68 -2.91 6.43 10.82
CA ARG A 68 -3.04 6.85 12.22
C ARG A 68 -2.30 5.94 13.20
N GLN A 69 -2.25 4.64 12.92
CA GLN A 69 -1.62 3.65 13.78
C GLN A 69 -0.10 3.56 13.58
N LEU A 70 0.40 3.93 12.40
CA LEU A 70 1.83 3.89 12.11
C LEU A 70 2.62 4.93 12.93
N PRO A 71 3.86 4.59 13.33
CA PRO A 71 4.80 5.58 13.81
C PRO A 71 4.94 6.74 12.81
N LEU A 72 5.17 7.95 13.31
CA LEU A 72 5.24 9.14 12.46
C LEU A 72 6.29 9.01 11.34
N GLU A 73 7.43 8.40 11.63
CA GLU A 73 8.51 8.18 10.66
C GLU A 73 8.06 7.26 9.51
N ASP A 74 7.39 6.17 9.82
CA ASP A 74 6.85 5.21 8.86
C ASP A 74 5.75 5.83 8.00
N ALA A 75 4.83 6.56 8.64
CA ALA A 75 3.77 7.30 7.95
C ALA A 75 4.35 8.39 7.02
N ALA A 76 5.38 9.10 7.48
CA ALA A 76 6.12 10.07 6.69
C ALA A 76 6.80 9.41 5.48
N HIS A 77 7.44 8.26 5.69
CA HIS A 77 8.12 7.51 4.65
C HIS A 77 7.15 7.06 3.55
N LEU A 78 5.97 6.54 3.92
CA LEU A 78 4.90 6.25 2.96
C LEU A 78 4.43 7.51 2.24
N ALA A 79 4.13 8.58 2.98
CA ALA A 79 3.58 9.82 2.45
C ALA A 79 4.51 10.47 1.41
N ARG A 80 5.84 10.39 1.59
CA ARG A 80 6.83 10.87 0.61
C ARG A 80 6.72 10.22 -0.76
N GLY A 81 6.29 8.96 -0.83
CA GLY A 81 6.12 8.24 -2.10
C GLY A 81 4.71 8.26 -2.70
N LEU A 82 3.73 8.90 -2.04
CA LEU A 82 2.37 9.05 -2.57
C LEU A 82 2.23 10.27 -3.48
N SER A 83 1.23 10.30 -4.36
CA SER A 83 0.88 11.53 -5.09
C SER A 83 0.26 12.56 -4.13
N ASN A 84 0.35 13.86 -4.47
CA ASN A 84 -0.24 14.92 -3.64
C ASN A 84 -1.75 14.73 -3.46
N TYR A 85 -2.43 14.27 -4.52
CA TYR A 85 -3.87 13.99 -4.49
C TYR A 85 -4.23 12.81 -3.57
N ALA A 86 -3.51 11.69 -3.67
CA ALA A 86 -3.74 10.52 -2.82
C ALA A 86 -3.52 10.88 -1.35
N LEU A 87 -2.42 11.58 -1.06
CA LEU A 87 -2.10 12.02 0.29
C LEU A 87 -3.13 13.02 0.83
N ALA A 88 -3.57 14.01 0.04
CA ALA A 88 -4.63 14.93 0.45
C ALA A 88 -5.93 14.20 0.82
N THR A 89 -6.32 13.22 0.00
CA THR A 89 -7.52 12.40 0.20
C THR A 89 -7.47 11.57 1.49
N ILE A 90 -6.28 11.07 1.86
CA ILE A 90 -6.07 10.40 3.15
C ILE A 90 -6.10 11.42 4.30
N CYS A 91 -5.39 12.54 4.16
CA CYS A 91 -5.31 13.58 5.19
C CYS A 91 -6.68 14.21 5.55
N GLU A 92 -7.63 14.26 4.62
CA GLU A 92 -9.01 14.70 4.90
C GLU A 92 -9.75 13.81 5.90
N ARG A 93 -9.42 12.52 5.90
CA ARG A 93 -10.03 11.52 6.78
C ARG A 93 -9.27 11.37 8.09
N LEU A 94 -8.10 12.00 8.22
CA LEU A 94 -7.29 11.99 9.42
C LEU A 94 -7.66 13.16 10.35
N PRO A 95 -7.64 12.95 11.68
CA PRO A 95 -7.66 14.06 12.62
C PRO A 95 -6.49 15.01 12.35
N ALA A 96 -6.72 16.32 12.53
CA ALA A 96 -5.68 17.34 12.30
C ALA A 96 -4.42 17.12 13.16
N SER A 97 -4.57 16.53 14.35
CA SER A 97 -3.47 16.15 15.25
C SER A 97 -2.55 15.09 14.65
N THR A 98 -3.06 14.22 13.77
CA THR A 98 -2.28 13.19 13.06
C THR A 98 -1.79 13.70 11.70
N ALA A 99 -2.64 14.40 10.95
CA ALA A 99 -2.31 14.87 9.60
C ALA A 99 -1.18 15.92 9.61
N ARG A 100 -1.19 16.88 10.55
CA ARG A 100 -0.22 17.97 10.59
C ARG A 100 1.23 17.50 10.79
N PRO A 101 1.54 16.61 11.76
CA PRO A 101 2.89 16.05 11.89
C PRO A 101 3.37 15.36 10.62
N ILE A 102 2.51 14.56 9.96
CA ILE A 102 2.85 13.87 8.71
C ILE A 102 3.19 14.91 7.64
N LEU A 103 2.36 15.93 7.45
CA LEU A 103 2.62 16.99 6.45
C LEU A 103 3.92 17.77 6.75
N ARG A 104 4.21 18.05 8.02
CA ARG A 104 5.45 18.75 8.44
C ARG A 104 6.72 17.94 8.18
N SER A 105 6.63 16.62 8.12
CA SER A 105 7.77 15.74 7.82
C SER A 105 8.15 15.66 6.33
N LEU A 106 7.32 16.25 5.47
CA LEU A 106 7.51 16.27 4.02
C LEU A 106 8.36 17.45 3.57
N PRO A 107 9.06 17.33 2.42
CA PRO A 107 9.68 18.48 1.77
C PRO A 107 8.66 19.58 1.49
N ASP A 108 9.08 20.85 1.62
CA ASP A 108 8.19 22.02 1.58
C ASP A 108 7.33 22.07 0.31
N PHE A 109 7.92 21.86 -0.87
CA PHE A 109 7.20 21.85 -2.14
C PHE A 109 6.05 20.83 -2.15
N LYS A 110 6.28 19.64 -1.58
CA LYS A 110 5.27 18.59 -1.51
C LYS A 110 4.20 18.93 -0.48
N ARG A 111 4.59 19.42 0.70
CA ARG A 111 3.66 19.88 1.74
C ARG A 111 2.71 20.94 1.17
N GLN A 112 3.27 21.96 0.51
CA GLN A 112 2.50 23.06 -0.07
C GLN A 112 1.51 22.56 -1.13
N GLY A 113 1.92 21.63 -2.00
CA GLY A 113 1.01 21.05 -3.00
C GLY A 113 -0.17 20.30 -2.39
N VAL A 114 0.04 19.58 -1.27
CA VAL A 114 -1.03 18.88 -0.55
C VAL A 114 -1.94 19.87 0.17
N GLU A 115 -1.36 20.86 0.86
CA GLU A 115 -2.11 21.90 1.57
C GLU A 115 -2.99 22.72 0.62
N MET A 116 -2.52 23.02 -0.58
CA MET A 116 -3.31 23.70 -1.61
C MET A 116 -4.55 22.88 -2.01
N ILE A 117 -4.42 21.58 -2.21
CA ILE A 117 -5.56 20.69 -2.52
C ILE A 117 -6.56 20.67 -1.36
N LEU A 118 -6.06 20.52 -0.12
CA LEU A 118 -6.90 20.53 1.08
C LEU A 118 -7.63 21.86 1.27
N ALA A 119 -6.94 22.98 1.03
CA ALA A 119 -7.53 24.32 1.11
C ALA A 119 -8.60 24.52 0.03
N HIS A 120 -8.32 24.11 -1.21
CA HIS A 120 -9.28 24.19 -2.30
C HIS A 120 -10.57 23.42 -1.98
N ARG A 121 -10.45 22.19 -1.47
CA ARG A 121 -11.60 21.34 -1.13
C ARG A 121 -12.40 21.80 0.09
N ARG A 122 -11.81 22.57 1.00
CA ARG A 122 -12.53 23.19 2.13
C ARG A 122 -13.37 24.40 1.72
N ASN A 123 -13.07 24.98 0.57
CA ASN A 123 -13.76 26.15 0.03
C ASN A 123 -14.82 25.80 -1.01
N LEU A 124 -15.00 24.51 -1.32
CA LEU A 124 -16.07 23.96 -2.15
C LEU A 124 -17.20 23.44 -1.27
#